data_AF-A0A1G0ZFY1-F1
#
_entry.id   AF-A0A1G0ZFY1-F1
#
_cell.length_a   1.000
_cell.length_b   1.000
_cell.length_c   1.000
_cell.angle_alpha   90.00
_cell.angle_beta   90.00
_cell.angle_gamma   90.00
#
_symmetry.space_group_name_H-M   'P 1'
#
loop_
_entity.id
_entity.type
_entity.pdbx_description
1 polymer ?
#
loop_
_entity_poly.entity_id
_entity_poly.type
_entity_poly.pdbx_seq_one_letter_code
_entity_poly.pdbx_strand_id
1 'polypeptide(L)'
;MKNKEIKKLRTGFTTGACATAAAKAAWMLYNGEKAEDEISVTFPDRKHRSIKLESAEMDEESRTARVSVVKDAGDDPDVTDNAHITVKIAPIAARKISDSDFTEDILDSSFVLRGGKGVGLVTRKGLPVPEGKWAINPVPRKMISGNIASCKFKTTGLFLLEISVKNGERIAKKTLNPTLGIKGGISILGTSGIVVPYSNKAYLKTVTILLDGAKLQKLGHIALCTGGTTAKAIGKMYPEIPDQGIIRIGDFINPAIKHASSLGFEKITVACMPGKLLKYAEGHRNTHAHNVKQQFGGLAKFAEQLGFTGKTVERIRGSATVREILNFIKPDPALQMMNDLAGKALGNFFNWTGFSNIEVVVFDTDGKTVTKKSYL
;
A
#
# COMPACT_ATOMS: atom_id res chain seq x y z
N MET A 1 -19.70 -28.96 19.44
CA MET A 1 -18.99 -28.10 18.44
C MET A 1 -19.76 -26.78 18.33
N LYS A 2 -19.24 -25.69 18.91
CA LYS A 2 -19.87 -24.37 18.76
C LYS A 2 -19.45 -23.78 17.42
N ASN A 3 -20.41 -23.57 16.52
CA ASN A 3 -20.25 -22.76 15.31
C ASN A 3 -19.71 -21.39 15.72
N LYS A 4 -18.44 -21.15 15.44
CA LYS A 4 -17.81 -19.83 15.60
C LYS A 4 -18.31 -19.02 14.42
N GLU A 5 -19.39 -18.28 14.59
CA GLU A 5 -19.83 -17.29 13.60
C GLU A 5 -18.63 -16.41 13.26
N ILE A 6 -18.21 -16.45 12.00
CA ILE A 6 -17.16 -15.58 11.49
C ILE A 6 -17.77 -14.19 11.45
N LYS A 7 -17.58 -13.42 12.53
CA LYS A 7 -18.01 -12.03 12.63
C LYS A 7 -17.43 -11.27 11.42
N LYS A 8 -18.31 -10.78 10.55
CA LYS A 8 -17.91 -10.01 9.36
C LYS A 8 -17.21 -8.74 9.82
N LEU A 9 -15.93 -8.60 9.46
CA LEU A 9 -15.12 -7.43 9.81
C LEU A 9 -15.75 -6.16 9.23
N ARG A 10 -15.72 -5.08 10.03
CA ARG A 10 -16.30 -3.79 9.69
C ARG A 10 -15.39 -3.04 8.72
N THR A 11 -15.96 -2.53 7.64
CA THR A 11 -15.27 -1.61 6.72
C THR A 11 -15.28 -0.19 7.27
N GLY A 12 -14.29 0.60 6.88
CA GLY A 12 -14.20 2.02 7.23
C GLY A 12 -14.17 2.95 6.02
N PHE A 13 -13.81 4.19 6.27
CA PHE A 13 -13.68 5.26 5.29
C PHE A 13 -12.23 5.69 5.12
N THR A 14 -11.84 5.96 3.88
CA THR A 14 -10.49 6.46 3.56
C THR A 14 -10.33 7.94 3.94
N THR A 15 -9.08 8.42 4.05
CA THR A 15 -8.82 9.86 4.29
C THR A 15 -9.45 10.75 3.22
N GLY A 16 -9.49 10.28 1.96
CA GLY A 16 -10.18 10.95 0.86
C GLY A 16 -11.70 11.04 1.03
N ALA A 17 -12.34 9.99 1.56
CA ALA A 17 -13.78 10.01 1.83
C ALA A 17 -14.12 10.97 2.98
N CYS A 18 -13.34 10.97 4.05
CA CYS A 18 -13.50 11.92 5.17
C CYS A 18 -13.28 13.38 4.72
N ALA A 19 -12.24 13.64 3.91
CA ALA A 19 -12.02 14.97 3.34
C ALA A 19 -13.16 15.39 2.40
N THR A 20 -13.73 14.45 1.63
CA THR A 20 -14.90 14.72 0.77
C THR A 20 -16.14 15.07 1.59
N ALA A 21 -16.41 14.34 2.67
CA ALA A 21 -17.50 14.64 3.60
C ALA A 21 -17.36 16.04 4.20
N ALA A 22 -16.20 16.35 4.77
CA ALA A 22 -15.91 17.65 5.35
C ALA A 22 -16.01 18.77 4.31
N ALA A 23 -15.51 18.56 3.09
CA ALA A 23 -15.59 19.54 2.00
C ALA A 23 -17.04 19.82 1.57
N LYS A 24 -17.85 18.77 1.38
CA LYS A 24 -19.26 18.90 1.00
C LYS A 24 -20.03 19.67 2.07
N ALA A 25 -19.88 19.27 3.34
CA ALA A 25 -20.55 19.91 4.46
C ALA A 25 -20.07 21.36 4.66
N ALA A 26 -18.78 21.65 4.50
CA ALA A 26 -18.26 23.02 4.59
C ALA A 26 -18.84 23.91 3.48
N TRP A 27 -19.00 23.39 2.26
CA TRP A 27 -19.60 24.15 1.17
C TRP A 27 -21.09 24.40 1.38
N MET A 28 -21.84 23.40 1.88
CA MET A 28 -23.23 23.57 2.28
C MET A 28 -23.38 24.65 3.36
N LEU A 29 -22.55 24.57 4.40
CA LEU A 29 -22.53 25.54 5.49
C LEU A 29 -22.21 26.96 5.00
N TYR A 30 -21.21 27.08 4.12
CA TYR A 30 -20.84 28.35 3.49
C TYR A 30 -21.99 28.98 2.67
N ASN A 31 -22.90 28.17 2.13
CA ASN A 31 -24.09 28.62 1.40
C ASN A 31 -25.33 28.79 2.32
N GLY A 32 -25.13 28.79 3.65
CA GLY A 32 -26.18 29.00 4.65
C GLY A 32 -27.14 27.81 4.78
N GLU A 33 -26.71 26.61 4.40
CA GLU A 33 -27.43 25.37 4.73
C GLU A 33 -26.94 24.83 6.08
N LYS A 34 -27.78 24.09 6.80
CA LYS A 34 -27.35 23.44 8.05
C LYS A 34 -26.47 22.23 7.71
N ALA A 35 -25.35 22.10 8.40
CA ALA A 35 -24.59 20.86 8.44
C ALA A 35 -25.19 19.96 9.52
N GLU A 36 -25.79 18.85 9.13
CA GLU A 36 -26.29 17.83 10.05
C GLU A 36 -25.12 17.05 10.67
N ASP A 37 -25.38 16.27 11.72
CA ASP A 37 -24.35 15.43 12.39
C ASP A 37 -23.73 14.38 11.44
N GLU A 38 -24.37 14.13 10.30
CA GLU A 38 -23.87 13.27 9.25
C GLU A 38 -24.11 13.86 7.86
N ILE A 39 -23.26 13.48 6.90
CA ILE A 39 -23.38 13.94 5.52
C ILE A 39 -23.35 12.76 4.55
N SER A 40 -24.31 12.76 3.62
CA SER A 40 -24.36 11.78 2.53
C SER A 40 -23.35 12.15 1.44
N VAL A 41 -22.40 11.25 1.19
CA VAL A 41 -21.34 11.40 0.18
C VAL A 41 -21.52 10.38 -0.94
N THR A 42 -21.41 10.83 -2.18
CA THR A 42 -21.37 9.97 -3.38
C THR A 42 -19.95 9.44 -3.58
N PHE A 43 -19.82 8.12 -3.64
CA PHE A 43 -18.53 7.44 -3.80
C PHE A 43 -18.26 7.07 -5.27
N PRO A 44 -17.04 6.61 -5.63
CA PRO A 44 -16.68 6.24 -7.00
C PRO A 44 -17.57 5.14 -7.61
N ASP A 45 -18.20 4.30 -6.77
CA ASP A 45 -19.17 3.29 -7.20
C ASP A 45 -20.59 3.84 -7.38
N ARG A 46 -20.75 5.18 -7.36
CA ARG A 46 -22.01 5.93 -7.44
C ARG A 46 -22.98 5.68 -6.29
N LYS A 47 -22.59 4.93 -5.26
CA LYS A 47 -23.42 4.72 -4.07
C LYS A 47 -23.21 5.86 -3.07
N HIS A 48 -24.29 6.21 -2.39
CA HIS A 48 -24.28 7.17 -1.29
C HIS A 48 -23.92 6.47 0.02
N ARG A 49 -23.09 7.13 0.83
CA ARG A 49 -22.72 6.65 2.17
C ARG A 49 -22.73 7.82 3.12
N SER A 50 -23.31 7.60 4.30
CA SER A 50 -23.33 8.59 5.38
C SER A 50 -22.02 8.58 6.14
N ILE A 51 -21.46 9.77 6.39
CA ILE A 51 -20.24 9.97 7.17
C ILE A 51 -20.55 10.97 8.27
N LYS A 52 -20.28 10.59 9.53
CA LYS A 52 -20.47 11.46 10.68
C LYS A 52 -19.48 12.62 10.66
N LEU A 53 -19.98 13.81 10.97
CA LEU A 53 -19.18 15.00 11.20
C LEU A 53 -18.77 15.04 12.68
N GLU A 54 -17.57 15.54 12.95
CA GLU A 54 -17.09 15.82 14.31
C GLU A 54 -17.51 17.21 14.77
N SER A 55 -17.41 18.19 13.87
CA SER A 55 -17.75 19.59 14.11
C SER A 55 -18.05 20.29 12.80
N ALA A 56 -18.92 21.29 12.83
CA ALA A 56 -19.23 22.16 11.71
C ALA A 56 -19.49 23.59 12.23
N GLU A 57 -18.72 24.55 11.77
CA GLU A 57 -18.70 25.93 12.27
C GLU A 57 -18.61 26.92 11.11
N MET A 58 -19.43 27.97 11.13
CA MET A 58 -19.34 29.11 10.23
C MET A 58 -18.81 30.31 11.02
N ASP A 59 -17.71 30.88 10.56
CA ASP A 59 -17.23 32.18 11.01
C ASP A 59 -17.76 33.24 10.05
N GLU A 60 -18.77 33.99 10.50
CA GLU A 60 -19.44 35.01 9.70
C GLU A 60 -18.56 36.24 9.46
N GLU A 61 -17.64 36.56 10.38
CA GLU A 61 -16.77 37.73 10.26
C GLU A 61 -15.72 37.52 9.17
N SER A 62 -15.04 36.37 9.20
CA SER A 62 -14.05 36.01 8.18
C SER A 62 -14.66 35.33 6.95
N ARG A 63 -15.98 35.11 6.95
CA ARG A 63 -16.73 34.34 5.94
C ARG A 63 -16.06 33.01 5.63
N THR A 64 -15.82 32.21 6.67
CA THR A 64 -15.10 30.93 6.59
C THR A 64 -15.93 29.80 7.18
N ALA A 65 -16.23 28.78 6.39
CA ALA A 65 -16.83 27.54 6.88
C ALA A 65 -15.74 26.53 7.24
N ARG A 66 -15.86 25.86 8.38
CA ARG A 66 -14.93 24.83 8.86
C ARG A 66 -15.70 23.59 9.28
N VAL A 67 -15.32 22.44 8.74
CA VAL A 67 -15.91 21.15 9.11
C VAL A 67 -14.82 20.13 9.37
N SER A 68 -14.98 19.31 10.41
CA SER A 68 -14.07 18.22 10.74
C SER A 68 -14.76 16.86 10.72
N VAL A 69 -14.00 15.83 10.38
CA VAL A 69 -14.41 14.41 10.41
C VAL A 69 -13.30 13.60 11.08
N VAL A 70 -13.67 12.75 12.03
CA VAL A 70 -12.76 11.72 12.57
C VAL A 70 -12.83 10.51 11.66
N LYS A 71 -11.68 10.13 11.08
CA LYS A 71 -11.59 8.94 10.25
C LYS A 71 -11.83 7.69 11.08
N ASP A 72 -12.70 6.83 10.57
CA ASP A 72 -12.98 5.51 11.10
C ASP A 72 -12.57 4.45 10.06
N ALA A 73 -11.53 3.67 10.35
CA ALA A 73 -10.97 2.65 9.46
C ALA A 73 -11.68 1.29 9.53
N GLY A 74 -12.72 1.15 10.37
CA GLY A 74 -13.34 -0.14 10.63
C GLY A 74 -12.43 -1.03 11.47
N ASP A 75 -12.27 -2.29 11.09
CA ASP A 75 -11.40 -3.26 11.77
C ASP A 75 -10.01 -3.39 11.09
N ASP A 76 -9.67 -2.51 10.15
CA ASP A 76 -8.34 -2.49 9.53
C ASP A 76 -7.33 -1.82 10.49
N PRO A 77 -6.13 -2.41 10.70
CA PRO A 77 -5.07 -1.78 11.49
C PRO A 77 -4.39 -0.62 10.72
N ASP A 78 -5.18 0.33 10.27
CA ASP A 78 -4.77 1.51 9.51
C ASP A 78 -4.16 2.55 10.45
N VAL A 79 -2.91 2.94 10.19
CA VAL A 79 -2.17 3.94 10.98
C VAL A 79 -2.86 5.31 11.02
N THR A 80 -3.73 5.59 10.05
CA THR A 80 -4.50 6.83 9.94
C THR A 80 -5.90 6.74 10.54
N ASP A 81 -6.24 5.63 11.20
CA ASP A 81 -7.47 5.55 12.01
C ASP A 81 -7.48 6.63 13.10
N ASN A 82 -8.68 7.16 13.40
CA ASN A 82 -8.91 8.32 14.30
C ASN A 82 -8.18 9.61 13.88
N ALA A 83 -7.73 9.73 12.63
CA ALA A 83 -7.21 10.99 12.13
C ALA A 83 -8.33 12.03 12.01
N HIS A 84 -8.15 13.18 12.66
CA HIS A 84 -9.07 14.31 12.54
C HIS A 84 -8.72 15.10 11.28
N ILE A 85 -9.63 15.08 10.30
CA ILE A 85 -9.47 15.75 9.02
C ILE A 85 -10.41 16.95 9.02
N THR A 86 -9.87 18.14 8.85
CA THR A 86 -10.61 19.40 8.82
C THR A 86 -10.53 20.02 7.44
N VAL A 87 -11.65 20.46 6.89
CA VAL A 87 -11.71 21.27 5.68
C VAL A 87 -12.19 22.67 6.03
N LYS A 88 -11.49 23.68 5.50
CA LYS A 88 -11.91 25.09 5.56
C LYS A 88 -12.23 25.57 4.16
N ILE A 89 -13.35 26.28 4.00
CA ILE A 89 -13.72 26.97 2.77
C ILE A 89 -13.88 28.46 3.03
N ALA A 90 -13.20 29.28 2.23
CA ALA A 90 -13.27 30.73 2.27
C ALA A 90 -12.97 31.33 0.88
N PRO A 91 -13.42 32.56 0.56
CA PRO A 91 -12.97 33.27 -0.63
C PRO A 91 -11.44 33.44 -0.66
N ILE A 92 -10.84 33.39 -1.85
CA ILE A 92 -9.40 33.63 -2.01
C ILE A 92 -9.13 34.53 -3.22
N ALA A 93 -8.14 35.41 -3.08
CA ALA A 93 -7.63 36.21 -4.20
C ALA A 93 -6.69 35.36 -5.06
N ALA A 94 -6.79 35.46 -6.39
CA ALA A 94 -5.98 34.68 -7.34
C ALA A 94 -4.46 34.77 -7.07
N ARG A 95 -3.96 35.95 -6.65
CA ARG A 95 -2.55 36.16 -6.27
C ARG A 95 -2.05 35.31 -5.09
N LYS A 96 -2.95 34.69 -4.32
CA LYS A 96 -2.62 33.82 -3.18
C LYS A 96 -2.58 32.34 -3.55
N ILE A 97 -2.87 31.97 -4.81
CA ILE A 97 -2.72 30.61 -5.31
C ILE A 97 -1.22 30.27 -5.38
N SER A 98 -0.87 29.09 -4.90
CA SER A 98 0.50 28.58 -4.92
C SER A 98 0.65 27.51 -6.00
N ASP A 99 1.86 27.36 -6.52
CA ASP A 99 2.22 26.27 -7.44
C ASP A 99 1.97 24.88 -6.85
N SER A 100 1.89 24.74 -5.53
CA SER A 100 1.57 23.47 -4.88
C SER A 100 0.08 23.11 -4.89
N ASP A 101 -0.79 24.07 -5.17
CA ASP A 101 -2.24 23.89 -5.14
C ASP A 101 -2.76 23.20 -6.41
N PHE A 102 -3.95 22.63 -6.32
CA PHE A 102 -4.76 22.27 -7.48
C PHE A 102 -5.87 23.27 -7.65
N THR A 103 -6.28 23.50 -8.90
CA THR A 103 -7.50 24.26 -9.20
C THR A 103 -8.46 23.31 -9.89
N GLU A 104 -9.68 23.25 -9.39
CA GLU A 104 -10.78 22.47 -9.96
C GLU A 104 -11.94 23.43 -10.23
N ASP A 105 -12.34 23.53 -11.50
CA ASP A 105 -13.52 24.30 -11.87
C ASP A 105 -14.77 23.43 -11.65
N ILE A 106 -15.72 23.96 -10.88
CA ILE A 106 -16.93 23.28 -10.46
C ILE A 106 -18.11 24.21 -10.77
N LEU A 107 -18.85 23.88 -11.83
CA LEU A 107 -19.89 24.76 -12.37
C LEU A 107 -19.31 26.16 -12.66
N ASP A 108 -19.98 27.22 -12.21
CA ASP A 108 -19.56 28.62 -12.41
C ASP A 108 -18.60 29.13 -11.32
N SER A 109 -17.82 28.26 -10.70
CA SER A 109 -16.88 28.60 -9.62
C SER A 109 -15.59 27.80 -9.72
N SER A 110 -14.51 28.35 -9.18
CA SER A 110 -13.20 27.69 -9.13
C SER A 110 -12.81 27.43 -7.68
N PHE A 111 -12.33 26.21 -7.41
CA PHE A 111 -11.87 25.79 -6.09
C PHE A 111 -10.38 25.50 -6.12
N VAL A 112 -9.65 26.19 -5.25
CA VAL A 112 -8.22 25.97 -5.00
C VAL A 112 -8.10 24.93 -3.89
N LEU A 113 -7.72 23.71 -4.24
CA LEU A 113 -7.51 22.63 -3.29
C LEU A 113 -6.08 22.71 -2.75
N ARG A 114 -5.98 22.99 -1.45
CA ARG A 114 -4.71 23.18 -0.72
C ARG A 114 -4.57 22.16 0.41
N GLY A 115 -3.37 21.62 0.56
CA GLY A 115 -2.97 20.93 1.79
C GLY A 115 -2.55 21.94 2.85
N GLY A 116 -3.19 21.90 4.01
CA GLY A 116 -2.80 22.64 5.19
C GLY A 116 -1.92 21.80 6.13
N LYS A 117 -1.90 22.17 7.42
CA LYS A 117 -1.07 21.49 8.43
C LYS A 117 -1.38 19.98 8.47
N GLY A 118 -0.34 19.16 8.37
CA GLY A 118 -0.45 17.71 8.46
C GLY A 118 -0.86 17.00 7.17
N VAL A 119 -1.08 17.72 6.07
CA VAL A 119 -1.14 17.15 4.71
C VAL A 119 0.25 17.25 4.08
N GLY A 120 0.69 16.16 3.48
CA GLY A 120 2.05 16.08 2.94
C GLY A 120 2.23 16.82 1.62
N LEU A 121 3.47 17.21 1.31
CA LEU A 121 3.91 17.73 0.02
C LEU A 121 4.70 16.66 -0.71
N VAL A 122 4.40 16.43 -1.98
CA VAL A 122 5.13 15.48 -2.82
C VAL A 122 6.45 16.11 -3.26
N THR A 123 7.57 15.47 -2.94
CA THR A 123 8.93 15.95 -3.26
C THR A 123 9.70 15.01 -4.17
N ARG A 124 9.02 14.01 -4.75
CA ARG A 124 9.63 13.02 -5.66
C ARG A 124 8.64 12.65 -6.76
N LYS A 125 9.17 12.26 -7.91
CA LYS A 125 8.40 11.72 -9.03
C LYS A 125 7.90 10.30 -8.75
N GLY A 126 6.89 9.87 -9.52
CA GLY A 126 6.37 8.50 -9.51
C GLY A 126 5.23 8.21 -8.57
N LEU A 127 4.65 9.26 -8.01
CA LEU A 127 3.35 9.18 -7.38
C LEU A 127 2.26 9.63 -8.36
N PRO A 128 1.00 9.18 -8.15
CA PRO A 128 -0.14 9.71 -8.89
C PRO A 128 -0.35 11.23 -8.74
N VAL A 129 0.27 11.82 -7.72
CA VAL A 129 0.32 13.25 -7.47
C VAL A 129 1.68 13.78 -7.97
N PRO A 130 1.69 14.83 -8.81
CA PRO A 130 2.94 15.40 -9.32
C PRO A 130 3.86 15.93 -8.21
N GLU A 131 5.16 15.95 -8.50
CA GLU A 131 6.16 16.62 -7.66
C GLU A 131 5.83 18.10 -7.47
N GLY A 132 6.05 18.61 -6.26
CA GLY A 132 5.75 19.99 -5.87
C GLY A 132 4.31 20.23 -5.45
N LYS A 133 3.41 19.26 -5.61
CA LYS A 133 1.97 19.39 -5.24
C LYS A 133 1.65 18.81 -3.87
N TRP A 134 0.56 19.29 -3.26
CA TRP A 134 -0.01 18.67 -2.06
C TRP A 134 -0.44 17.22 -2.32
N ALA A 135 -0.24 16.33 -1.34
CA ALA A 135 -0.52 14.90 -1.42
C ALA A 135 -2.04 14.58 -1.36
N ILE A 136 -2.81 15.20 -2.26
CA ILE A 136 -4.25 15.00 -2.46
C ILE A 136 -4.43 14.21 -3.76
N ASN A 137 -4.69 12.91 -3.62
CA ASN A 137 -4.71 12.00 -4.76
C ASN A 137 -5.84 12.33 -5.77
N PRO A 138 -5.71 11.93 -7.05
CA PRO A 138 -6.69 12.24 -8.08
C PRO A 138 -8.12 11.77 -7.78
N VAL A 139 -8.30 10.58 -7.19
CA VAL A 139 -9.66 10.08 -6.86
C VAL A 139 -10.32 10.93 -5.77
N PRO A 140 -9.66 11.24 -4.63
CA PRO A 140 -10.18 12.21 -3.67
C PRO A 140 -10.51 13.59 -4.27
N ARG A 141 -9.67 14.14 -5.16
CA ARG A 141 -9.98 15.43 -5.83
C ARG A 141 -11.26 15.35 -6.66
N LYS A 142 -11.43 14.26 -7.42
CA LYS A 142 -12.68 14.00 -8.17
C LYS A 142 -13.89 13.80 -7.25
N MET A 143 -13.71 13.09 -6.14
CA MET A 143 -14.78 12.89 -5.14
C MET A 143 -15.21 14.21 -4.51
N ILE A 144 -14.26 15.05 -4.08
CA ILE A 144 -14.52 16.39 -3.55
C ILE A 144 -15.30 17.21 -4.59
N SER A 145 -14.78 17.30 -5.81
CA SER A 145 -15.37 18.14 -6.85
C SER A 145 -16.79 17.68 -7.23
N GLY A 146 -16.99 16.39 -7.42
CA GLY A 146 -18.31 15.83 -7.76
C GLY A 146 -19.33 15.95 -6.63
N ASN A 147 -18.91 15.89 -5.36
CA ASN A 147 -19.81 16.07 -4.23
C ASN A 147 -20.16 17.54 -3.99
N ILE A 148 -19.22 18.47 -4.19
CA ILE A 148 -19.50 19.91 -4.15
C ILE A 148 -20.44 20.31 -5.29
N ALA A 149 -20.22 19.77 -6.50
CA ALA A 149 -21.11 20.01 -7.65
C ALA A 149 -22.57 19.61 -7.41
N SER A 150 -22.83 18.71 -6.46
CA SER A 150 -24.20 18.27 -6.09
C SER A 150 -24.89 19.19 -5.07
N CYS A 151 -24.19 20.20 -4.56
CA CYS A 151 -24.73 21.15 -3.59
C CYS A 151 -25.32 22.39 -4.26
N LYS A 152 -25.99 23.25 -3.49
CA LYS A 152 -26.44 24.56 -3.97
C LYS A 152 -25.26 25.52 -4.08
N PHE A 153 -25.32 26.41 -5.08
CA PHE A 153 -24.38 27.51 -5.28
C PHE A 153 -25.17 28.81 -5.19
N LYS A 154 -25.19 29.44 -4.01
CA LYS A 154 -25.79 30.78 -3.83
C LYS A 154 -24.81 31.91 -4.15
N THR A 155 -23.55 31.57 -4.32
CA THR A 155 -22.46 32.49 -4.61
C THR A 155 -21.49 31.83 -5.57
N THR A 156 -20.93 32.63 -6.46
CA THR A 156 -19.92 32.22 -7.43
C THR A 156 -18.61 32.95 -7.17
N GLY A 157 -17.51 32.35 -7.60
CA GLY A 157 -16.19 32.97 -7.50
C GLY A 157 -15.07 31.98 -7.27
N LEU A 158 -14.00 32.48 -6.67
CA LEU A 158 -12.78 31.72 -6.38
C LEU A 158 -12.69 31.43 -4.88
N PHE A 159 -12.69 30.15 -4.54
CA PHE A 159 -12.67 29.68 -3.16
C PHE A 159 -11.43 28.86 -2.86
N LEU A 160 -10.85 29.06 -1.67
CA LEU A 160 -9.86 28.16 -1.12
C LEU A 160 -10.59 27.03 -0.39
N LEU A 161 -10.23 25.79 -0.71
CA LEU A 161 -10.58 24.59 0.04
C LEU A 161 -9.29 24.03 0.64
N GLU A 162 -9.04 24.34 1.91
CA GLU A 162 -7.85 23.89 2.63
C GLU A 162 -8.17 22.64 3.46
N ILE A 163 -7.43 21.56 3.23
CA ILE A 163 -7.55 20.30 3.97
C ILE A 163 -6.40 20.19 4.97
N SER A 164 -6.69 20.05 6.26
CA SER A 164 -5.69 19.86 7.31
C SER A 164 -5.93 18.57 8.08
N VAL A 165 -4.88 18.00 8.66
CA VAL A 165 -4.95 16.78 9.47
C VAL A 165 -4.26 16.99 10.82
N LYS A 166 -5.02 16.89 11.90
CA LYS A 166 -4.45 17.02 13.26
C LYS A 166 -3.39 15.94 13.47
N ASN A 167 -2.20 16.33 13.90
CA ASN A 167 -1.04 15.45 14.08
C ASN A 167 -0.61 14.70 12.81
N GLY A 168 -1.01 15.15 11.61
CA GLY A 168 -0.73 14.46 10.35
C GLY A 168 0.76 14.23 10.08
N GLU A 169 1.63 15.17 10.43
CA GLU A 169 3.09 14.98 10.30
C GLU A 169 3.60 13.81 11.16
N ARG A 170 3.13 13.71 12.42
CA ARG A 170 3.50 12.61 13.33
C ARG A 170 2.99 11.27 12.84
N ILE A 171 1.75 11.24 12.31
CA ILE A 171 1.14 10.03 11.74
C ILE A 171 1.94 9.58 10.51
N ALA A 172 2.33 10.51 9.63
CA ALA A 172 3.06 10.24 8.40
C ALA A 172 4.40 9.52 8.62
N LYS A 173 5.09 9.78 9.74
CA LYS A 173 6.33 9.07 10.10
C LYS A 173 6.15 7.55 10.25
N LYS A 174 4.92 7.09 10.46
CA LYS A 174 4.56 5.66 10.58
C LYS A 174 3.93 5.10 9.30
N THR A 175 3.85 5.88 8.22
CA THR A 175 3.31 5.42 6.92
C THR A 175 4.43 5.24 5.90
N LEU A 176 4.07 4.91 4.66
CA LEU A 176 5.01 4.85 3.54
C LEU A 176 5.37 6.23 2.97
N ASN A 177 4.75 7.30 3.45
CA ASN A 177 4.97 8.66 2.95
C ASN A 177 6.45 9.07 2.93
N PRO A 178 7.25 8.83 3.99
CA PRO A 178 8.66 9.19 4.00
C PRO A 178 9.45 8.48 2.88
N THR A 179 9.22 7.18 2.69
CA THR A 179 9.89 6.38 1.65
C THR A 179 9.47 6.82 0.24
N LEU A 180 8.20 7.18 0.08
CA LEU A 180 7.61 7.65 -1.18
C LEU A 180 7.97 9.11 -1.51
N GLY A 181 8.68 9.82 -0.64
CA GLY A 181 9.04 11.22 -0.87
C GLY A 181 7.89 12.19 -0.64
N ILE A 182 7.03 11.92 0.34
CA ILE A 182 5.99 12.84 0.80
C ILE A 182 6.40 13.38 2.17
N LYS A 183 6.55 14.70 2.29
CA LYS A 183 7.05 15.37 3.50
C LYS A 183 5.98 16.21 4.19
N GLY A 184 6.07 16.38 5.51
CA GLY A 184 5.22 17.30 6.28
C GLY A 184 3.83 16.79 6.67
N GLY A 185 3.40 15.61 6.19
CA GLY A 185 2.06 15.13 6.48
C GLY A 185 1.64 13.84 5.79
N ILE A 186 0.41 13.40 6.10
CA ILE A 186 -0.20 12.24 5.45
C ILE A 186 -0.75 12.61 4.07
N SER A 187 -1.09 11.59 3.29
CA SER A 187 -1.78 11.77 2.02
C SER A 187 -3.30 11.70 2.20
N ILE A 188 -4.02 12.54 1.49
CA ILE A 188 -5.47 12.42 1.29
C ILE A 188 -5.68 11.46 0.13
N LEU A 189 -6.01 10.21 0.43
CA LEU A 189 -6.02 9.10 -0.52
C LEU A 189 -7.21 8.16 -0.31
N GLY A 190 -7.43 7.28 -1.28
CA GLY A 190 -8.50 6.30 -1.28
C GLY A 190 -9.11 6.19 -2.69
N THR A 191 -9.14 4.99 -3.27
CA THR A 191 -9.63 4.82 -4.65
C THR A 191 -11.06 4.36 -4.76
N SER A 192 -11.60 3.76 -3.71
CA SER A 192 -13.02 3.42 -3.58
C SER A 192 -13.74 4.31 -2.57
N GLY A 193 -13.01 5.14 -1.82
CA GLY A 193 -13.52 5.81 -0.62
C GLY A 193 -13.60 4.90 0.62
N ILE A 194 -13.45 3.58 0.48
CA ILE A 194 -13.69 2.57 1.53
C ILE A 194 -12.39 1.90 1.95
N VAL A 195 -12.21 1.72 3.26
CA VAL A 195 -11.18 0.87 3.86
C VAL A 195 -11.77 -0.53 4.07
N VAL A 196 -11.14 -1.53 3.46
CA VAL A 196 -11.52 -2.94 3.62
C VAL A 196 -10.43 -3.62 4.46
N PRO A 197 -10.77 -4.17 5.64
CA PRO A 197 -9.80 -4.81 6.53
C PRO A 197 -8.97 -5.88 5.83
N TYR A 198 -7.66 -5.84 6.01
CA TYR A 198 -6.70 -6.83 5.50
C TYR A 198 -6.83 -7.06 3.98
N SER A 199 -7.08 -5.99 3.21
CA SER A 199 -7.31 -6.10 1.77
C SER A 199 -6.03 -6.45 1.01
N ASN A 200 -5.98 -7.68 0.48
CA ASN A 200 -4.96 -8.12 -0.49
C ASN A 200 -4.84 -7.17 -1.69
N LYS A 201 -5.98 -6.62 -2.17
CA LYS A 201 -6.00 -5.67 -3.30
C LYS A 201 -5.32 -4.35 -2.93
N ALA A 202 -5.57 -3.82 -1.73
CA ALA A 202 -4.91 -2.60 -1.26
C ALA A 202 -3.41 -2.82 -1.08
N TYR A 203 -3.02 -3.96 -0.50
CA TYR A 203 -1.61 -4.33 -0.34
C TYR A 203 -0.87 -4.44 -1.67
N LEU A 204 -1.45 -5.14 -2.66
CA LEU A 204 -0.88 -5.24 -4.01
C LEU A 204 -0.69 -3.89 -4.68
N LYS A 205 -1.67 -2.99 -4.54
CA LYS A 205 -1.57 -1.64 -5.08
C LYS A 205 -0.41 -0.85 -4.47
N THR A 206 -0.17 -1.02 -3.18
CA THR A 206 1.00 -0.43 -2.50
C THR A 206 2.32 -0.96 -3.09
N VAL A 207 2.41 -2.26 -3.34
CA VAL A 207 3.59 -2.87 -3.99
C VAL A 207 3.81 -2.28 -5.38
N THR A 208 2.76 -2.15 -6.19
CA THR A 208 2.82 -1.53 -7.52
C THR A 208 3.36 -0.09 -7.46
N ILE A 209 2.85 0.75 -6.55
CA ILE A 209 3.31 2.14 -6.38
C ILE A 209 4.79 2.20 -6.01
N LEU A 210 5.26 1.31 -5.13
CA LEU A 210 6.67 1.25 -4.76
C LEU A 210 7.56 0.87 -5.95
N LEU A 211 7.13 -0.10 -6.76
CA LEU A 211 7.84 -0.51 -7.97
C LEU A 211 7.89 0.60 -9.03
N ASP A 212 6.77 1.28 -9.28
CA ASP A 212 6.70 2.41 -10.22
C ASP A 212 7.62 3.55 -9.77
N GLY A 213 7.61 3.86 -8.46
CA GLY A 213 8.49 4.85 -7.85
C GLY A 213 9.97 4.48 -7.99
N ALA A 214 10.33 3.22 -7.77
CA ALA A 214 11.70 2.73 -7.95
C ALA A 214 12.16 2.87 -9.41
N LYS A 215 11.31 2.53 -10.38
CA LYS A 215 11.66 2.66 -11.81
C LYS A 215 11.85 4.12 -12.22
N LEU A 216 10.98 5.02 -11.74
CA LEU A 216 11.08 6.45 -12.05
C LEU A 216 12.29 7.14 -11.41
N GLN A 217 12.82 6.56 -10.34
CA GLN A 217 14.12 6.93 -9.77
C GLN A 217 15.31 6.34 -10.53
N LYS A 218 15.06 5.67 -11.66
CA LYS A 218 16.07 5.03 -12.53
C LYS A 218 16.91 3.98 -11.81
N LEU A 219 16.32 3.28 -10.82
CA LEU A 219 16.99 2.13 -10.21
C LEU A 219 17.09 1.00 -11.25
N GLY A 220 18.31 0.47 -11.44
CA GLY A 220 18.55 -0.71 -12.28
C GLY A 220 18.28 -2.01 -11.53
N HIS A 221 18.61 -2.07 -10.24
CA HIS A 221 18.46 -3.25 -9.38
C HIS A 221 17.47 -2.99 -8.24
N ILE A 222 16.50 -3.91 -8.08
CA ILE A 222 15.55 -3.92 -6.97
C ILE A 222 15.51 -5.27 -6.25
N ALA A 223 15.02 -5.26 -5.01
CA ALA A 223 14.80 -6.45 -4.20
C ALA A 223 13.31 -6.64 -3.85
N LEU A 224 12.76 -7.81 -4.13
CA LEU A 224 11.42 -8.24 -3.70
C LEU A 224 11.54 -9.12 -2.46
N CYS A 225 11.09 -8.62 -1.31
CA CYS A 225 11.29 -9.26 -0.01
C CYS A 225 9.99 -9.81 0.57
N THR A 226 10.04 -11.03 1.12
CA THR A 226 8.85 -11.65 1.75
C THR A 226 8.48 -11.06 3.11
N GLY A 227 9.43 -10.43 3.81
CA GLY A 227 9.18 -9.82 5.12
C GLY A 227 10.28 -8.87 5.59
N GLY A 228 10.16 -8.43 6.85
CA GLY A 228 11.13 -7.50 7.46
C GLY A 228 12.52 -8.09 7.62
N THR A 229 12.62 -9.37 8.01
CA THR A 229 13.92 -10.07 8.14
C THR A 229 14.67 -10.11 6.81
N THR A 230 14.00 -10.54 5.73
CA THR A 230 14.59 -10.59 4.39
C THR A 230 14.92 -9.19 3.86
N ALA A 231 14.12 -8.17 4.17
CA ALA A 231 14.40 -6.79 3.77
C ALA A 231 15.65 -6.22 4.46
N LYS A 232 15.82 -6.48 5.76
CA LYS A 232 17.03 -6.08 6.48
C LYS A 232 18.27 -6.82 5.99
N ALA A 233 18.15 -8.13 5.74
CA ALA A 233 19.27 -8.94 5.29
C ALA A 233 19.71 -8.56 3.87
N ILE A 234 18.76 -8.31 2.95
CA ILE A 234 19.09 -7.92 1.58
C ILE A 234 19.73 -6.53 1.51
N GLY A 235 19.28 -5.57 2.33
CA GLY A 235 19.89 -4.25 2.38
C GLY A 235 21.32 -4.25 2.92
N LYS A 236 21.67 -5.23 3.76
CA LYS A 236 23.07 -5.45 4.17
C LYS A 236 23.90 -6.12 3.07
N MET A 237 23.30 -7.06 2.32
CA MET A 237 23.97 -7.78 1.25
C MET A 237 24.23 -6.91 0.02
N TYR A 238 23.31 -5.99 -0.28
CA TYR A 238 23.37 -5.06 -1.40
C TYR A 238 23.19 -3.62 -0.91
N PRO A 239 24.23 -3.01 -0.31
CA PRO A 239 24.18 -1.63 0.17
C PRO A 239 23.90 -0.60 -0.94
N GLU A 240 24.15 -0.97 -2.20
CA GLU A 240 23.88 -0.16 -3.38
C GLU A 240 22.38 -0.07 -3.73
N ILE A 241 21.55 -1.00 -3.27
CA ILE A 241 20.10 -0.91 -3.42
C ILE A 241 19.58 0.02 -2.34
N PRO A 242 19.10 1.23 -2.68
CA PRO A 242 18.56 2.13 -1.67
C PRO A 242 17.26 1.56 -1.10
N ASP A 243 16.82 2.05 0.07
CA ASP A 243 15.60 1.57 0.75
C ASP A 243 14.36 1.54 -0.16
N GLN A 244 14.25 2.46 -1.13
CA GLN A 244 13.14 2.52 -2.09
C GLN A 244 13.14 1.34 -3.07
N GLY A 245 14.30 0.74 -3.34
CA GLY A 245 14.45 -0.47 -4.14
C GLY A 245 14.18 -1.77 -3.36
N ILE A 246 14.02 -1.71 -2.03
CA ILE A 246 13.74 -2.88 -1.18
C ILE A 246 12.24 -2.95 -0.89
N ILE A 247 11.54 -3.76 -1.67
CA ILE A 247 10.07 -3.77 -1.73
C ILE A 247 9.54 -5.02 -1.06
N ARG A 248 8.76 -4.82 0.00
CA ARG A 248 8.14 -5.93 0.74
C ARG A 248 6.87 -6.38 0.02
N ILE A 249 6.88 -7.63 -0.47
CA ILE A 249 5.80 -8.22 -1.27
C ILE A 249 4.95 -9.23 -0.49
N GLY A 250 5.35 -9.57 0.74
CA GLY A 250 4.62 -10.54 1.56
C GLY A 250 4.44 -11.86 0.84
N ASP A 251 3.18 -12.17 0.52
CA ASP A 251 2.78 -13.45 -0.08
C ASP A 251 2.60 -13.38 -1.61
N PHE A 252 2.74 -12.19 -2.18
CA PHE A 252 2.28 -11.83 -3.52
C PHE A 252 3.39 -11.84 -4.58
N ILE A 253 4.16 -12.93 -4.64
CA ILE A 253 5.30 -13.03 -5.56
C ILE A 253 4.92 -12.84 -7.04
N ASN A 254 3.87 -13.52 -7.52
CA ASN A 254 3.53 -13.52 -8.94
C ASN A 254 3.11 -12.15 -9.47
N PRO A 255 2.14 -11.44 -8.85
CA PRO A 255 1.80 -10.10 -9.31
C PRO A 255 2.96 -9.11 -9.14
N ALA A 256 3.76 -9.22 -8.07
CA ALA A 256 4.89 -8.31 -7.86
C ALA A 256 6.00 -8.50 -8.91
N ILE A 257 6.41 -9.75 -9.18
CA ILE A 257 7.51 -10.03 -10.11
C ILE A 257 7.10 -9.77 -11.57
N LYS A 258 5.83 -9.99 -11.93
CA LYS A 258 5.29 -9.61 -13.23
C LYS A 258 5.31 -8.10 -13.44
N HIS A 259 4.83 -7.34 -12.45
CA HIS A 259 4.83 -5.88 -12.52
C HIS A 259 6.26 -5.34 -12.61
N ALA A 260 7.16 -5.83 -11.75
CA ALA A 260 8.57 -5.48 -11.78
C ALA A 260 9.21 -5.77 -13.15
N SER A 261 9.00 -6.96 -13.69
CA SER A 261 9.55 -7.35 -15.01
C SER A 261 9.01 -6.46 -16.13
N SER A 262 7.72 -6.08 -16.07
CA SER A 262 7.11 -5.20 -17.06
C SER A 262 7.66 -3.77 -17.06
N LEU A 263 8.24 -3.34 -15.94
CA LEU A 263 8.91 -2.04 -15.81
C LEU A 263 10.35 -2.06 -16.38
N GLY A 264 10.88 -3.23 -16.74
CA GLY A 264 12.21 -3.37 -17.34
C GLY A 264 13.34 -2.95 -16.40
N PHE A 265 13.35 -3.44 -15.16
CA PHE A 265 14.54 -3.35 -14.31
C PHE A 265 15.69 -4.17 -14.92
N GLU A 266 16.93 -3.77 -14.67
CA GLU A 266 18.11 -4.51 -15.16
C GLU A 266 18.29 -5.81 -14.39
N LYS A 267 18.04 -5.79 -13.07
CA LYS A 267 18.15 -6.96 -12.19
C LYS A 267 17.03 -6.96 -11.15
N ILE A 268 16.47 -8.13 -10.87
CA ILE A 268 15.50 -8.35 -9.78
C ILE A 268 16.04 -9.41 -8.84
N THR A 269 16.21 -9.09 -7.56
CA THR A 269 16.53 -10.08 -6.53
C THR A 269 15.29 -10.42 -5.69
N VAL A 270 14.89 -11.69 -5.65
CA VAL A 270 13.84 -12.19 -4.76
C VAL A 270 14.48 -12.70 -3.47
N ALA A 271 14.22 -12.00 -2.36
CA ALA A 271 14.71 -12.34 -1.03
C ALA A 271 13.62 -13.04 -0.20
N CYS A 272 13.82 -14.32 0.11
CA CYS A 272 12.79 -15.15 0.73
C CYS A 272 13.32 -16.05 1.86
N MET A 273 12.38 -16.64 2.62
CA MET A 273 12.66 -17.69 3.61
C MET A 273 12.52 -19.07 2.95
N PRO A 274 13.13 -20.16 3.48
CA PRO A 274 13.07 -21.50 2.89
C PRO A 274 11.65 -22.00 2.59
N GLY A 275 10.69 -21.73 3.48
CA GLY A 275 9.29 -22.12 3.27
C GLY A 275 8.61 -21.39 2.10
N LYS A 276 9.05 -20.17 1.77
CA LYS A 276 8.57 -19.43 0.59
C LYS A 276 9.23 -19.94 -0.68
N LEU A 277 10.53 -20.26 -0.62
CA LEU A 277 11.25 -20.87 -1.73
C LEU A 277 10.56 -22.14 -2.24
N LEU A 278 10.19 -23.04 -1.32
CA LEU A 278 9.49 -24.27 -1.69
C LEU A 278 8.21 -23.97 -2.48
N LYS A 279 7.38 -23.03 -1.99
CA LYS A 279 6.15 -22.62 -2.68
C LYS A 279 6.45 -22.03 -4.07
N TYR A 280 7.53 -21.29 -4.22
CA TYR A 280 7.95 -20.73 -5.51
C TYR A 280 8.43 -21.82 -6.47
N ALA A 281 9.17 -22.81 -5.97
CA ALA A 281 9.61 -23.98 -6.72
C ALA A 281 8.43 -24.87 -7.18
N GLU A 282 7.36 -24.95 -6.37
CA GLU A 282 6.11 -25.64 -6.71
C GLU A 282 5.20 -24.84 -7.65
N GLY A 283 5.57 -23.60 -8.00
CA GLY A 283 4.83 -22.77 -8.95
C GLY A 283 3.62 -22.05 -8.35
N HIS A 284 3.52 -21.95 -7.02
CA HIS A 284 2.39 -21.28 -6.36
C HIS A 284 2.42 -19.77 -6.64
N ARG A 285 1.35 -19.26 -7.27
CA ARG A 285 1.25 -17.85 -7.70
C ARG A 285 0.88 -16.88 -6.56
N ASN A 286 0.28 -17.39 -5.48
CA ASN A 286 0.00 -16.65 -4.24
C ASN A 286 0.31 -17.57 -3.06
N THR A 287 1.04 -17.07 -2.06
CA THR A 287 1.57 -17.93 -0.98
C THR A 287 0.79 -17.87 0.33
N HIS A 288 -0.37 -17.20 0.35
CA HIS A 288 -1.29 -17.17 1.48
C HIS A 288 -1.72 -18.58 1.89
N ALA A 289 -1.36 -18.93 3.13
CA ALA A 289 -1.74 -20.18 3.76
C ALA A 289 -3.11 -20.02 4.40
N HIS A 290 -4.18 -20.36 3.71
CA HIS A 290 -5.41 -20.74 4.38
C HIS A 290 -5.81 -22.15 3.94
N ASN A 291 -5.81 -23.06 4.91
CA ASN A 291 -6.41 -24.41 4.88
C ASN A 291 -5.77 -25.52 4.04
N VAL A 292 -4.47 -25.48 3.73
CA VAL A 292 -3.77 -26.67 3.26
C VAL A 292 -2.68 -26.99 4.28
N LYS A 293 -2.83 -28.10 5.04
CA LYS A 293 -1.71 -28.72 5.78
C LYS A 293 -0.53 -28.71 4.82
N GLN A 294 0.58 -28.08 5.18
CA GLN A 294 1.73 -27.96 4.30
C GLN A 294 2.20 -29.38 3.97
N GLN A 295 1.79 -29.91 2.80
CA GLN A 295 2.07 -31.28 2.43
C GLN A 295 3.48 -31.28 1.87
N PHE A 296 4.45 -31.72 2.68
CA PHE A 296 5.84 -31.89 2.23
C PHE A 296 6.01 -33.05 1.25
N GLY A 297 4.93 -33.56 0.64
CA GLY A 297 4.99 -34.56 -0.42
C GLY A 297 5.79 -34.06 -1.63
N GLY A 298 5.68 -32.77 -1.98
CA GLY A 298 6.50 -32.14 -3.03
C GLY A 298 7.99 -32.12 -2.67
N LEU A 299 8.30 -31.72 -1.44
CA LEU A 299 9.69 -31.68 -0.93
C LEU A 299 10.27 -33.08 -0.70
N ALA A 300 9.46 -34.06 -0.31
CA ALA A 300 9.87 -35.45 -0.13
C ALA A 300 10.22 -36.11 -1.46
N LYS A 301 9.40 -35.93 -2.50
CA LYS A 301 9.73 -36.35 -3.87
C LYS A 301 11.02 -35.71 -4.35
N PHE A 302 11.24 -34.46 -3.97
CA PHE A 302 12.46 -33.76 -4.32
C PHE A 302 13.68 -34.31 -3.59
N ALA A 303 13.55 -34.63 -2.30
CA ALA A 303 14.60 -35.30 -1.54
C ALA A 303 14.90 -36.70 -2.11
N GLU A 304 13.89 -37.47 -2.52
CA GLU A 304 14.09 -38.76 -3.21
C GLU A 304 14.92 -38.58 -4.49
N GLN A 305 14.65 -37.55 -5.29
CA GLN A 305 15.42 -37.22 -6.50
C GLN A 305 16.88 -36.85 -6.22
N LEU A 306 17.18 -36.34 -5.01
CA LEU A 306 18.52 -36.00 -4.55
C LEU A 306 19.24 -37.17 -3.87
N GLY A 307 18.66 -38.38 -3.92
CA GLY A 307 19.27 -39.59 -3.35
C GLY A 307 19.04 -39.76 -1.85
N PHE A 308 18.15 -38.98 -1.22
CA PHE A 308 17.72 -39.28 0.14
C PHE A 308 16.85 -40.55 0.15
N THR A 309 17.08 -41.44 1.11
CA THR A 309 16.39 -42.74 1.19
C THR A 309 15.64 -42.93 2.52
N GLY A 310 14.65 -43.83 2.47
CA GLY A 310 13.98 -44.42 3.64
C GLY A 310 13.54 -43.41 4.70
N LYS A 311 14.10 -43.55 5.91
CA LYS A 311 13.71 -42.80 7.12
C LYS A 311 13.79 -41.28 6.97
N THR A 312 14.73 -40.75 6.18
CA THR A 312 14.88 -39.30 6.01
C THR A 312 13.72 -38.72 5.20
N VAL A 313 13.29 -39.42 4.16
CA VAL A 313 12.16 -39.00 3.31
C VAL A 313 10.84 -39.07 4.09
N GLU A 314 10.63 -40.12 4.88
CA GLU A 314 9.46 -40.23 5.76
C GLU A 314 9.42 -39.10 6.79
N ARG A 315 10.57 -38.79 7.39
CA ARG A 315 10.70 -37.68 8.34
C ARG A 315 10.41 -36.33 7.68
N ILE A 316 10.84 -36.12 6.43
CA ILE A 316 10.49 -34.92 5.64
C ILE A 316 8.97 -34.84 5.43
N ARG A 317 8.31 -35.94 5.05
CA ARG A 317 6.84 -35.97 4.84
C ARG A 317 6.07 -35.63 6.12
N GLY A 318 6.58 -36.06 7.28
CA GLY A 318 5.98 -35.84 8.59
C GLY A 318 6.34 -34.51 9.26
N SER A 319 7.27 -33.74 8.70
CA SER A 319 7.72 -32.47 9.30
C SER A 319 6.62 -31.41 9.26
N ALA A 320 6.67 -30.44 10.17
CA ALA A 320 5.74 -29.32 10.21
C ALA A 320 6.25 -28.10 9.43
N THR A 321 7.57 -27.94 9.30
CA THR A 321 8.19 -26.77 8.65
C THR A 321 9.43 -27.13 7.84
N VAL A 322 9.76 -26.34 6.81
CA VAL A 322 11.06 -26.45 6.10
C VAL A 322 12.24 -26.21 7.05
N ARG A 323 12.07 -25.40 8.10
CA ARG A 323 13.12 -25.16 9.11
C ARG A 323 13.46 -26.43 9.87
N GLU A 324 12.45 -27.17 10.30
CA GLU A 324 12.63 -28.46 10.97
C GLU A 324 13.43 -29.41 10.08
N ILE A 325 13.09 -29.47 8.79
CA ILE A 325 13.78 -30.29 7.79
C ILE A 325 15.26 -29.91 7.67
N LEU A 326 15.55 -28.62 7.57
CA LEU A 326 16.93 -28.13 7.46
C LEU A 326 17.76 -28.40 8.73
N ASN A 327 17.12 -28.54 9.91
CA ASN A 327 17.84 -28.81 11.16
C ASN A 327 18.30 -30.27 11.32
N PHE A 328 17.62 -31.23 10.71
CA PHE A 328 17.97 -32.66 10.85
C PHE A 328 18.68 -33.25 9.63
N ILE A 329 18.78 -32.51 8.52
CA ILE A 329 19.58 -32.89 7.35
C ILE A 329 21.01 -32.35 7.53
N LYS A 330 22.02 -33.10 7.08
CA LYS A 330 23.42 -32.65 7.08
C LYS A 330 23.56 -31.34 6.27
N PRO A 331 24.54 -30.47 6.58
CA PRO A 331 24.69 -29.17 5.90
C PRO A 331 24.80 -29.27 4.37
N ASP A 332 25.63 -30.16 3.83
CA ASP A 332 25.87 -30.20 2.37
C ASP A 332 24.63 -30.65 1.58
N PRO A 333 23.93 -31.75 1.96
CA PRO A 333 22.68 -32.14 1.30
C PRO A 333 21.55 -31.10 1.47
N ALA A 334 21.51 -30.38 2.61
CA ALA A 334 20.55 -29.31 2.82
C ALA A 334 20.81 -28.14 1.86
N LEU A 335 22.08 -27.75 1.69
CA LEU A 335 22.47 -26.70 0.74
C LEU A 335 22.14 -27.10 -0.70
N GLN A 336 22.44 -28.33 -1.10
CA GLN A 336 22.10 -28.85 -2.43
C GLN A 336 20.59 -28.79 -2.68
N MET A 337 19.78 -29.29 -1.74
CA MET A 337 18.33 -29.21 -1.82
C MET A 337 17.84 -27.76 -1.99
N MET A 338 18.40 -26.82 -1.24
CA MET A 338 18.02 -25.41 -1.35
C MET A 338 18.45 -24.80 -2.70
N ASN A 339 19.62 -25.15 -3.22
CA ASN A 339 20.10 -24.72 -4.54
C ASN A 339 19.19 -25.22 -5.67
N ASP A 340 18.70 -26.45 -5.58
CA ASP A 340 17.87 -27.04 -6.62
C ASP A 340 16.44 -26.49 -6.56
N LEU A 341 15.90 -26.26 -5.36
CA LEU A 341 14.64 -25.52 -5.18
C LEU A 341 14.74 -24.09 -5.74
N ALA A 342 15.86 -23.41 -5.51
CA ALA A 342 16.10 -22.08 -6.09
C ALA A 342 16.14 -22.11 -7.62
N GLY A 343 16.74 -23.15 -8.22
CA GLY A 343 16.72 -23.35 -9.68
C GLY A 343 15.31 -23.51 -10.23
N LYS A 344 14.47 -24.34 -9.58
CA LYS A 344 13.05 -24.51 -9.96
C LYS A 344 12.25 -23.22 -9.80
N ALA A 345 12.45 -22.49 -8.71
CA ALA A 345 11.79 -21.21 -8.48
C ALA A 345 12.13 -20.18 -9.57
N LEU A 346 13.42 -20.08 -9.94
CA LEU A 346 13.86 -19.22 -11.04
C LEU A 346 13.23 -19.62 -12.37
N GLY A 347 13.18 -20.91 -12.70
CA GLY A 347 12.49 -21.41 -13.89
C GLY A 347 11.01 -21.02 -13.93
N ASN A 348 10.32 -21.11 -12.79
CA ASN A 348 8.93 -20.64 -12.68
C ASN A 348 8.81 -19.12 -12.87
N PHE A 349 9.72 -18.33 -12.30
CA PHE A 349 9.74 -16.88 -12.47
C PHE A 349 9.95 -16.48 -13.94
N PHE A 350 10.89 -17.14 -14.62
CA PHE A 350 11.10 -16.98 -16.05
C PHE A 350 9.83 -17.34 -16.84
N ASN A 351 9.23 -18.51 -16.58
CA ASN A 351 7.98 -18.92 -17.23
C ASN A 351 6.81 -17.94 -17.01
N TRP A 352 6.81 -17.20 -15.91
CA TRP A 352 5.75 -16.22 -15.63
C TRP A 352 5.97 -14.86 -16.28
N THR A 353 7.21 -14.51 -16.60
CA THR A 353 7.59 -13.12 -16.91
C THR A 353 8.36 -12.97 -18.22
N GLY A 354 9.02 -14.02 -18.71
CA GLY A 354 10.02 -13.97 -19.78
C GLY A 354 11.33 -13.27 -19.40
N PHE A 355 11.47 -12.83 -18.14
CA PHE A 355 12.62 -12.05 -17.68
C PHE A 355 13.67 -12.97 -17.06
N SER A 356 14.88 -12.96 -17.60
CA SER A 356 15.96 -13.88 -17.21
C SER A 356 16.86 -13.35 -16.10
N ASN A 357 17.06 -12.03 -15.95
CA ASN A 357 17.99 -11.50 -14.94
C ASN A 357 17.39 -11.43 -13.52
N ILE A 358 16.99 -12.60 -13.02
CA ILE A 358 16.40 -12.80 -11.70
C ILE A 358 17.39 -13.59 -10.84
N GLU A 359 17.58 -13.11 -9.62
CA GLU A 359 18.33 -13.78 -8.57
C GLU A 359 17.40 -14.15 -7.43
N VAL A 360 17.62 -15.31 -6.81
CA VAL A 360 16.95 -15.73 -5.58
C VAL A 360 17.99 -15.81 -4.47
N VAL A 361 17.72 -15.11 -3.37
CA VAL A 361 18.50 -15.19 -2.14
C VAL A 361 17.60 -15.69 -1.02
N VAL A 362 18.07 -16.71 -0.31
CA VAL A 362 17.33 -17.34 0.77
C VAL A 362 18.03 -17.07 2.08
N PHE A 363 17.27 -16.56 3.05
CA PHE A 363 17.77 -16.24 4.38
C PHE A 363 17.12 -17.13 5.45
N ASP A 364 17.86 -17.41 6.51
CA ASP A 364 17.30 -17.99 7.74
C ASP A 364 16.67 -16.92 8.65
N THR A 365 16.18 -17.33 9.83
CA THR A 365 15.54 -16.41 10.79
C THR A 365 16.49 -15.38 11.39
N ASP A 366 17.79 -15.65 11.35
CA ASP A 366 18.85 -14.78 11.87
C ASP A 366 19.39 -13.85 10.76
N GLY A 367 18.88 -14.00 9.54
CA GLY A 367 19.29 -13.22 8.37
C GLY A 367 20.58 -13.71 7.72
N LYS A 368 21.04 -14.93 8.03
CA LYS A 368 22.18 -15.55 7.34
C LYS A 368 21.74 -16.16 6.02
N THR A 369 22.60 -16.08 5.02
CA THR A 369 22.36 -16.65 3.70
C THR A 369 22.39 -18.17 3.76
N VAL A 370 21.29 -18.80 3.36
CA VAL A 370 21.16 -20.25 3.19
C VAL A 370 21.59 -20.65 1.78
N THR A 371 21.10 -19.94 0.77
CA THR A 371 21.50 -20.13 -0.63
C THR A 371 21.31 -18.83 -1.41
N LYS A 372 22.08 -18.68 -2.48
CA LYS A 372 21.96 -17.63 -3.48
C LYS A 372 22.15 -18.25 -4.85
N LYS A 373 21.21 -18.00 -5.77
CA LYS A 373 21.25 -18.53 -7.13
C LYS A 373 20.68 -17.51 -8.11
N SER A 374 21.29 -17.39 -9.28
CA SER A 374 20.80 -16.56 -10.38
C SER A 374 20.46 -17.44 -11.57
N TYR A 375 19.52 -16.98 -12.39
CA TYR A 375 19.37 -17.52 -13.74
C TYR A 375 20.58 -17.06 -14.58
N LEU A 376 21.15 -17.95 -15.38
CA LEU A 376 22.08 -17.61 -16.46
C LEU A 376 21.29 -17.62 -17.76
#